data_AF-A0A2P6U148-F1
#
_entry.id   AF-A0A2P6U148-F1
#
_cell.length_a   1.000
_cell.length_b   1.000
_cell.length_c   1.000
_cell.angle_alpha   90.00
_cell.angle_beta   90.00
_cell.angle_gamma   90.00
#
_symmetry.space_group_name_H-M   'P 1'
#
loop_
_entity.id
_entity.type
_entity.pdbx_description
1 polymer ?
#
loop_
_entity_poly.entity_id
_entity_poly.type
_entity_poly.pdbx_seq_one_letter_code
_entity_poly.pdbx_strand_id
1 'polypeptide(L)'
;MAADQTDRFEAAREALRHDSRLWHTQHLDITCDGCEAEPIVGHRYKCCVCEDIDLCGSCMRALWTCCYPPLKQGGRPRRWVAKLHSRDLAEKWAALQTAVPCLHPSHKFQKVVEGPERAVVFTFGHSSSSSSIASSNGSSAAPAAAASAPDATSSSPQEQKDQQADEAAAALAAVSLQGTSSSAAAGAQEAAAAQPADGDQLEQFLATFRPSACSCSDVAWLVVEQGSSDGSGAPPASSGSSSAAGGSGSGAAAAGPSLEERVDAAVEEWEKLATSGRKLTAADVDRLAAKHRILKGKWMLFARSGEEADAAWPAVARAVCGGTAGAGQAAAPPLCGSAKVSSTAPPPDNSHVFCCYVDNYQDATDVQRVCRGLQRAIPAGLLQDKRLLFKPDIYTHLGIYSRNEWGIKPSTQEARLL
;
A
#
# COMPACT_ATOMS: atom_id res chain seq x y z
N MET A 1 28.68 -20.15 23.60
CA MET A 1 28.43 -19.66 22.23
C MET A 1 26.95 -19.32 22.13
N ALA A 2 26.58 -18.08 22.39
CA ALA A 2 25.24 -17.61 22.06
C ALA A 2 25.26 -17.33 20.56
N ALA A 3 24.60 -18.18 19.77
CA ALA A 3 24.39 -17.89 18.36
C ALA A 3 23.62 -16.56 18.29
N ASP A 4 24.18 -15.62 17.54
CA ASP A 4 23.55 -14.40 17.08
C ASP A 4 22.19 -14.76 16.44
N GLN A 5 21.12 -14.71 17.23
CA GLN A 5 19.76 -14.80 16.72
C GLN A 5 19.47 -13.44 16.12
N THR A 6 19.89 -13.25 14.86
CA THR A 6 19.42 -12.14 14.05
C THR A 6 17.88 -12.15 14.12
N ASP A 7 17.30 -11.04 14.55
CA ASP A 7 15.84 -10.90 14.62
C ASP A 7 15.25 -11.27 13.25
N ARG A 8 14.47 -12.36 13.21
CA ARG A 8 13.92 -12.91 11.96
C ARG A 8 13.04 -11.91 11.20
N PHE A 9 12.59 -10.84 11.87
CA PHE A 9 11.78 -9.77 11.30
C PHE A 9 12.61 -8.61 10.73
N GLU A 10 13.92 -8.52 11.02
CA GLU A 10 14.72 -7.33 10.66
C GLU A 10 14.79 -7.10 9.15
N ALA A 11 14.93 -8.15 8.34
CA ALA A 11 14.97 -8.01 6.89
C ALA A 11 13.68 -7.39 6.33
N ALA A 12 12.52 -7.81 6.84
CA ALA A 12 11.22 -7.25 6.45
C ALA A 12 11.08 -5.80 6.94
N ARG A 13 11.51 -5.49 8.18
CA ARG A 13 11.51 -4.12 8.72
C ARG A 13 12.38 -3.19 7.89
N GLU A 14 13.58 -3.63 7.52
CA GLU A 14 14.49 -2.85 6.69
C GLU A 14 13.87 -2.58 5.31
N ALA A 15 13.25 -3.59 4.69
CA ALA A 15 12.54 -3.43 3.43
C ALA A 15 11.34 -2.46 3.52
N LEU A 16 10.69 -2.35 4.69
CA LEU A 16 9.60 -1.40 4.94
C LEU A 16 10.08 0.03 5.22
N ARG A 17 11.35 0.23 5.58
CA ARG A 17 11.92 1.58 5.82
C ARG A 17 12.12 2.36 4.53
N HIS A 18 12.37 1.65 3.42
CA HIS A 18 12.69 2.25 2.13
C HIS A 18 11.50 2.21 1.16
N ASP A 19 11.31 3.29 0.40
CA ASP A 19 10.34 3.30 -0.68
C ASP A 19 10.84 2.38 -1.82
N SER A 20 10.07 1.33 -2.09
CA SER A 20 10.30 0.45 -3.23
C SER A 20 9.42 0.86 -4.40
N ARG A 21 9.90 0.65 -5.62
CA ARG A 21 9.06 0.73 -6.83
C ARG A 21 8.25 -0.55 -7.06
N LEU A 22 8.60 -1.63 -6.35
CA LEU A 22 8.03 -2.96 -6.53
C LEU A 22 6.82 -3.21 -5.62
N TRP A 23 6.79 -2.56 -4.46
CA TRP A 23 5.70 -2.66 -3.49
C TRP A 23 5.50 -1.34 -2.77
N HIS A 24 4.30 -1.13 -2.25
CA HIS A 24 3.97 0.02 -1.41
C HIS A 24 3.32 -0.41 -0.10
N THR A 25 3.48 0.41 0.94
CA THR A 25 2.71 0.25 2.17
C THR A 25 1.34 0.88 2.01
N GLN A 26 0.29 0.22 2.47
CA GLN A 26 -1.04 0.80 2.68
C GLN A 26 -1.36 0.81 4.17
N HIS A 27 -2.11 1.81 4.61
CA HIS A 27 -2.70 1.88 5.94
C HIS A 27 -4.21 1.68 5.79
N LEU A 28 -4.66 0.44 6.02
CA LEU A 28 -6.04 -0.01 5.82
C LEU A 28 -6.98 0.67 6.82
N ASP A 29 -8.20 0.98 6.40
CA ASP A 29 -9.24 1.63 7.21
C ASP A 29 -8.78 2.98 7.81
N ILE A 30 -7.79 3.62 7.18
CA ILE A 30 -7.29 4.95 7.54
C ILE A 30 -7.52 5.92 6.39
N THR A 31 -8.28 6.97 6.69
CA THR A 31 -8.58 8.06 5.77
C THR A 31 -7.68 9.25 6.04
N CYS A 32 -7.13 9.84 4.98
CA CYS A 32 -6.36 11.07 5.10
C CYS A 32 -7.29 12.28 5.31
N ASP A 33 -7.20 12.97 6.45
CA ASP A 33 -8.04 14.16 6.73
C ASP A 33 -7.83 15.32 5.75
N GLY A 34 -6.67 15.37 5.10
CA GLY A 34 -6.32 16.45 4.18
C GLY A 34 -6.86 16.27 2.75
N CYS A 35 -7.03 15.03 2.29
CA CYS A 35 -7.45 14.76 0.91
C CYS A 35 -8.49 13.65 0.77
N GLU A 36 -9.00 13.12 1.88
CA GLU A 36 -10.02 12.06 1.94
C GLU A 36 -9.58 10.78 1.20
N ALA A 37 -8.28 10.61 1.00
CA ALA A 37 -7.75 9.41 0.36
C ALA A 37 -7.78 8.26 1.35
N GLU A 38 -8.42 7.17 0.95
CA GLU A 38 -8.55 5.95 1.72
C GLU A 38 -8.39 4.72 0.80
N PRO A 39 -7.55 3.74 1.17
CA PRO A 39 -6.59 3.78 2.26
C PRO A 39 -5.44 4.77 1.96
N ILE A 40 -4.72 5.22 3.00
CA ILE A 40 -3.48 5.97 2.80
C ILE A 40 -2.42 5.05 2.19
N VAL A 41 -1.93 5.39 1.00
CA VAL A 41 -0.82 4.71 0.31
C VAL A 41 0.51 5.44 0.54
N GLY A 42 1.55 4.68 0.86
CA GLY A 42 2.89 5.17 1.16
C GLY A 42 3.03 5.60 2.61
N HIS A 43 3.61 6.77 2.85
CA HIS A 43 3.82 7.27 4.21
C HIS A 43 2.54 7.84 4.82
N ARG A 44 2.19 7.39 6.03
CA ARG A 44 1.19 7.99 6.93
C ARG A 44 1.88 8.80 8.04
N TYR A 45 1.28 9.93 8.39
CA TYR A 45 1.71 10.80 9.47
C TYR A 45 0.54 11.05 10.42
N LYS A 46 0.71 10.73 11.69
CA LYS A 46 -0.29 10.96 12.74
C LYS A 46 0.06 12.20 13.55
N CYS A 47 -0.92 13.02 13.91
CA CYS A 47 -0.72 14.12 14.85
C CYS A 47 -0.47 13.58 16.27
N CYS A 48 0.56 14.07 16.96
CA CYS A 48 0.87 13.68 18.33
C CYS A 48 0.02 14.43 19.39
N VAL A 49 -0.82 15.36 18.94
CA VAL A 49 -1.59 16.26 19.82
C VAL A 49 -3.09 16.15 19.54
N CYS A 50 -3.50 16.18 18.27
CA CYS A 50 -4.89 15.92 17.89
C CYS A 50 -5.14 14.41 17.89
N GLU A 51 -6.26 14.00 18.49
CA GLU A 51 -6.82 12.66 18.30
C GLU A 51 -7.36 12.54 16.88
N ASP A 52 -7.22 11.36 16.28
CA ASP A 52 -7.78 10.99 14.97
C ASP A 52 -7.44 11.92 13.81
N ILE A 53 -6.20 12.42 13.77
CA ILE A 53 -5.69 13.18 12.61
C ILE A 53 -4.54 12.44 11.94
N ASP A 54 -4.80 12.05 10.71
CA ASP A 54 -3.94 11.26 9.84
C ASP A 54 -3.77 11.90 8.47
N LEU A 55 -2.51 12.02 8.05
CA LEU A 55 -2.15 12.65 6.80
C LEU A 55 -1.29 11.73 5.95
N CYS A 56 -1.63 11.63 4.67
CA CYS A 56 -0.77 10.99 3.70
C CYS A 56 0.49 11.83 3.45
N GLY A 57 1.56 11.21 2.94
CA GLY A 57 2.82 11.89 2.69
C GLY A 57 2.70 13.11 1.76
N SER A 58 1.73 13.13 0.85
CA SER A 58 1.49 14.28 -0.02
C SER A 58 0.90 15.48 0.74
N CYS A 59 -0.04 15.23 1.67
CA CYS A 59 -0.63 16.25 2.53
C CYS A 59 0.36 16.74 3.58
N MET A 60 1.15 15.83 4.15
CA MET A 60 2.22 16.19 5.08
C MET A 60 3.28 17.10 4.42
N ARG A 61 3.74 16.76 3.20
CA ARG A 61 4.66 17.63 2.45
C ARG A 61 4.04 18.99 2.14
N ALA A 62 2.79 19.01 1.69
CA ALA A 62 2.07 20.26 1.40
C ALA A 62 1.99 21.15 2.65
N LEU A 63 1.68 20.56 3.80
CA LEU A 63 1.70 21.27 5.08
C LEU A 63 3.07 21.86 5.38
N TRP A 64 4.13 21.05 5.33
CA TRP A 64 5.48 21.56 5.58
C TRP A 64 5.83 22.74 4.67
N THR A 65 5.52 22.65 3.37
CA THR A 65 5.77 23.73 2.41
C THR A 65 4.93 24.99 2.63
N CYS A 66 3.77 24.88 3.28
CA CYS A 66 2.90 26.02 3.59
C CYS A 66 3.19 26.63 4.98
N CYS A 67 3.63 25.84 5.95
CA CYS A 67 3.88 26.26 7.33
C CYS A 67 5.30 26.80 7.55
N TYR A 68 6.29 26.30 6.78
CA TYR A 68 7.66 26.77 6.78
C TYR A 68 7.94 27.51 5.45
N PRO A 69 7.91 28.84 5.41
CA PRO A 69 8.34 29.56 4.23
C PRO A 69 9.87 29.42 4.08
N PRO A 70 10.34 29.05 2.89
CA PRO A 70 11.29 29.93 2.24
C PRO A 70 10.69 30.36 0.90
N LEU A 71 10.44 31.67 0.80
CA LEU A 71 10.31 32.45 -0.44
C LEU A 71 10.36 31.62 -1.74
N LYS A 72 9.22 31.17 -2.26
CA LYS A 72 8.97 31.02 -3.70
C LYS A 72 7.47 30.81 -3.96
N GLN A 73 6.87 31.81 -4.59
CA GLN A 73 5.48 31.88 -5.02
C GLN A 73 5.23 30.85 -6.14
N GLY A 74 4.14 30.08 -6.06
CA GLY A 74 3.65 29.34 -7.24
C GLY A 74 2.82 28.07 -7.03
N GLY A 75 2.72 27.52 -5.81
CA GLY A 75 1.89 26.34 -5.56
C GLY A 75 0.40 26.69 -5.50
N ARG A 76 -0.44 26.07 -6.35
CA ARG A 76 -1.90 26.21 -6.24
C ARG A 76 -2.37 25.62 -4.90
N PRO A 77 -3.14 26.36 -4.08
CA PRO A 77 -3.72 25.80 -2.86
C PRO A 77 -4.71 24.68 -3.20
N ARG A 78 -4.70 23.59 -2.43
CA ARG A 78 -5.65 22.48 -2.56
C ARG A 78 -7.10 22.94 -2.27
N ARG A 79 -8.06 22.14 -2.72
CA ARG A 79 -9.52 22.41 -2.73
C ARG A 79 -10.11 22.88 -1.37
N TRP A 80 -9.52 22.50 -0.24
CA TRP A 80 -9.89 22.98 1.11
C TRP A 80 -9.43 24.42 1.44
N VAL A 81 -8.30 24.89 0.89
CA VAL A 81 -7.77 26.26 1.11
C VAL A 81 -8.49 27.29 0.22
N ALA A 82 -9.17 26.85 -0.84
CA ALA A 82 -9.90 27.73 -1.76
C ALA A 82 -11.13 28.41 -1.13
N LYS A 83 -11.57 28.00 0.07
CA LYS A 83 -12.68 28.64 0.82
C LYS A 83 -12.25 29.84 1.68
N LEU A 84 -10.95 30.14 1.80
CA LEU A 84 -10.45 31.25 2.63
C LEU A 84 -10.26 32.53 1.79
N HIS A 85 -11.29 33.37 1.75
CA HIS A 85 -11.26 34.67 1.07
C HIS A 85 -10.55 35.76 1.91
N SER A 86 -9.21 35.81 1.86
CA SER A 86 -8.44 37.04 2.17
C SER A 86 -7.33 37.23 1.12
N ARG A 87 -6.73 38.41 1.02
CA ARG A 87 -5.54 38.66 0.17
C ARG A 87 -4.23 38.61 0.97
N ASP A 88 -4.31 38.71 2.31
CA ASP A 88 -3.15 38.62 3.19
C ASP A 88 -2.86 37.15 3.60
N LEU A 89 -1.58 36.77 3.57
CA LEU A 89 -1.10 35.44 3.92
C LEU A 89 -1.10 35.22 5.44
N ALA A 90 -0.83 36.26 6.24
CA ALA A 90 -0.81 36.14 7.69
C ALA A 90 -2.23 35.94 8.26
N GLU A 91 -3.21 36.72 7.77
CA GLU A 91 -4.62 36.53 8.12
C GLU A 91 -5.18 35.19 7.64
N LYS A 92 -4.80 34.72 6.44
CA LYS A 92 -5.15 33.36 5.97
C LYS A 92 -4.62 32.29 6.90
N TRP A 93 -3.37 32.42 7.32
CA TRP A 93 -2.73 31.47 8.21
C TRP A 93 -3.41 31.46 9.59
N ALA A 94 -3.70 32.63 10.17
CA ALA A 94 -4.42 32.73 11.44
C ALA A 94 -5.86 32.18 11.35
N ALA A 95 -6.58 32.44 10.26
CA ALA A 95 -7.91 31.88 10.02
C ALA A 95 -7.87 30.36 9.80
N LEU A 96 -6.85 29.86 9.10
CA LEU A 96 -6.63 28.43 8.88
C LEU A 96 -6.25 27.70 10.18
N GLN A 97 -5.42 28.32 11.03
CA GLN A 97 -5.08 27.80 12.37
C GLN A 97 -6.29 27.77 13.31
N THR A 98 -7.17 28.78 13.21
CA THR A 98 -8.42 28.83 14.00
C THR A 98 -9.43 27.81 13.50
N ALA A 99 -9.53 27.61 12.19
CA ALA A 99 -10.44 26.64 11.58
C ALA A 99 -9.94 25.19 11.68
N VAL A 100 -8.62 24.99 11.74
CA VAL A 100 -7.97 23.68 11.78
C VAL A 100 -6.85 23.70 12.82
N PRO A 101 -7.18 23.46 14.10
CA PRO A 101 -6.23 23.52 15.22
C PRO A 101 -4.96 22.72 14.99
N CYS A 102 -5.05 21.62 14.24
CA CYS A 102 -3.95 20.70 13.97
C CYS A 102 -2.83 21.26 13.06
N LEU A 103 -3.03 22.46 12.51
CA LEU A 103 -2.01 23.19 11.75
C LEU A 103 -1.21 24.17 12.58
N HIS A 104 -1.50 24.25 13.88
CA HIS A 104 -0.74 25.09 14.79
C HIS A 104 0.71 24.57 14.90
N PRO A 105 1.74 25.45 14.90
CA PRO A 105 3.16 25.06 14.96
C PRO A 105 3.56 24.19 16.16
N SER A 106 2.75 24.14 17.22
CA SER A 106 2.97 23.24 18.35
C SER A 106 2.62 21.78 18.05
N HIS A 107 1.82 21.52 17.02
CA HIS A 107 1.43 20.17 16.62
C HIS A 107 2.59 19.51 15.92
N LYS A 108 3.02 18.39 16.47
CA LYS A 108 4.05 17.54 15.87
C LYS A 108 3.37 16.37 15.19
N PHE A 109 3.85 16.04 13.99
CA PHE A 109 3.41 14.85 13.26
C PHE A 109 4.51 13.80 13.31
N GLN A 110 4.14 12.57 13.59
CA GLN A 110 5.04 11.42 13.60
C GLN A 110 4.72 10.51 12.42
N LYS A 111 5.75 10.06 11.70
CA LYS A 111 5.60 9.03 10.67
C LYS A 111 5.21 7.71 11.34
N VAL A 112 4.12 7.11 10.89
CA VAL A 112 3.68 5.80 11.37
C VAL A 112 4.53 4.73 10.67
N VAL A 113 5.28 3.97 11.47
CA VAL A 113 6.26 2.97 10.99
C VAL A 113 5.99 1.56 11.50
N GLU A 114 4.93 1.38 12.27
CA GLU A 114 4.44 0.14 12.86
C GLU A 114 2.93 0.30 13.09
N GLY A 115 2.19 -0.80 13.13
CA GLY A 115 0.75 -0.80 13.38
C GLY A 115 0.00 -1.94 12.68
N PRO A 116 -1.08 -2.46 13.30
CA PRO A 116 -1.88 -3.55 12.73
C PRO A 116 -2.69 -3.13 11.49
N GLU A 117 -2.80 -1.84 11.19
CA GLU A 117 -3.44 -1.32 9.99
C GLU A 117 -2.53 -1.40 8.74
N ARG A 118 -1.23 -1.69 8.93
CA ARG A 118 -0.27 -1.69 7.83
C ARG A 118 -0.38 -2.94 6.98
N ALA A 119 -0.44 -2.76 5.68
CA ALA A 119 -0.31 -3.81 4.68
C ALA A 119 0.83 -3.47 3.72
N VAL A 120 1.57 -4.47 3.25
CA VAL A 120 2.49 -4.31 2.11
C VAL A 120 1.84 -4.93 0.89
N VAL A 121 1.81 -4.18 -0.20
CA VAL A 121 1.04 -4.53 -1.40
C VAL A 121 1.97 -4.57 -2.60
N PHE A 122 1.91 -5.70 -3.32
CA PHE A 122 2.51 -5.88 -4.62
C PHE A 122 1.40 -5.84 -5.69
N THR A 123 1.56 -4.98 -6.69
CA THR A 123 0.58 -4.82 -7.77
C THR A 123 1.17 -5.27 -9.10
N PHE A 124 0.64 -6.35 -9.67
CA PHE A 124 1.10 -6.93 -10.93
C PHE A 124 0.61 -6.12 -12.14
N GLY A 125 1.37 -6.06 -13.23
CA GLY A 125 0.92 -5.45 -14.50
C GLY A 125 0.95 -3.91 -14.55
N HIS A 126 1.52 -3.23 -13.55
CA HIS A 126 1.87 -1.82 -13.68
C HIS A 126 3.13 -1.67 -14.54
N SER A 127 2.95 -1.59 -15.87
CA SER A 127 3.98 -0.94 -16.69
C SER A 127 4.15 0.49 -16.14
N SER A 128 5.36 0.79 -15.67
CA SER A 128 5.68 2.08 -15.07
C SER A 128 5.49 3.18 -16.11
N SER A 129 4.29 3.76 -16.18
CA SER A 129 4.12 5.09 -16.76
C SER A 129 4.69 6.06 -15.74
N SER A 130 6.00 6.28 -15.88
CA SER A 130 6.76 7.31 -15.18
C SER A 130 5.94 8.60 -15.18
N SER A 131 5.45 9.00 -14.01
CA SER A 131 5.14 10.41 -13.79
C SER A 131 6.48 11.13 -13.82
N SER A 132 6.87 11.58 -15.02
CA SER A 132 8.08 12.35 -15.27
C SER A 132 8.05 13.59 -14.39
N ILE A 133 8.76 13.53 -13.26
CA ILE A 133 9.27 14.73 -12.61
C ILE A 133 10.29 15.29 -13.60
N ALA A 134 9.85 16.27 -14.39
CA ALA A 134 10.69 16.94 -15.36
C ALA A 134 11.81 17.71 -14.63
N SER A 135 12.98 17.10 -14.55
CA SER A 135 14.23 17.81 -14.30
C SER A 135 14.60 18.53 -15.60
N SER A 136 14.12 19.76 -15.77
CA SER A 136 14.62 20.62 -16.85
C SER A 136 15.96 21.22 -16.43
N ASN A 137 17.04 20.60 -16.93
CA ASN A 137 18.32 21.29 -17.12
C ASN A 137 18.14 22.39 -18.17
N GLY A 138 18.43 23.63 -17.79
CA GLY A 138 18.45 24.79 -18.68
C GLY A 138 19.72 25.60 -18.42
N SER A 139 20.77 25.28 -19.16
CA SER A 139 21.96 26.12 -19.31
C SER A 139 21.64 27.30 -20.22
N SER A 140 21.89 28.54 -19.78
CA SER A 140 22.34 29.63 -20.67
C SER A 140 22.63 30.95 -19.95
N ALA A 141 23.87 31.40 -20.12
CA ALA A 141 24.33 32.77 -20.37
C ALA A 141 24.27 33.86 -19.27
N ALA A 142 25.47 34.37 -18.96
CA ALA A 142 25.78 35.68 -18.37
C ALA A 142 25.45 36.84 -19.37
N PRO A 143 25.53 38.16 -19.04
CA PRO A 143 26.71 38.80 -18.42
C PRO A 143 26.51 40.03 -17.48
N ALA A 144 27.59 40.32 -16.75
CA ALA A 144 28.24 41.62 -16.48
C ALA A 144 27.74 42.64 -15.40
N ALA A 145 28.76 43.10 -14.66
CA ALA A 145 29.06 44.44 -14.08
C ALA A 145 28.33 44.87 -12.79
N ALA A 146 29.03 44.92 -11.64
CA ALA A 146 29.78 46.07 -11.08
C ALA A 146 28.97 46.64 -9.88
N ALA A 147 29.47 47.09 -8.72
CA ALA A 147 30.79 47.46 -8.24
C ALA A 147 30.79 47.47 -6.68
N SER A 148 32.01 47.60 -6.12
CA SER A 148 32.35 48.32 -4.88
C SER A 148 32.31 47.59 -3.52
N ALA A 149 33.52 47.34 -3.02
CA ALA A 149 33.90 47.23 -1.61
C ALA A 149 33.93 48.63 -0.92
N PRO A 150 34.24 48.77 0.39
CA PRO A 150 35.60 48.54 0.89
C PRO A 150 35.75 47.90 2.30
N ASP A 151 36.94 47.31 2.47
CA ASP A 151 37.87 47.29 3.62
C ASP A 151 37.39 47.08 5.08
N ALA A 152 37.97 46.06 5.72
CA ALA A 152 38.88 46.26 6.85
C ALA A 152 39.74 45.01 7.13
N THR A 153 41.00 45.29 7.44
CA THR A 153 42.20 44.45 7.49
C THR A 153 42.58 43.97 8.90
N SER A 154 43.29 42.82 8.94
CA SER A 154 44.36 42.40 9.89
C SER A 154 43.97 42.18 11.37
N SER A 155 44.40 41.13 12.09
CA SER A 155 45.79 40.64 12.25
C SER A 155 45.81 39.23 12.88
N SER A 156 46.80 38.40 12.51
CA SER A 156 47.31 37.22 13.25
C SER A 156 48.39 37.66 14.29
N PRO A 157 49.20 36.80 14.97
CA PRO A 157 49.30 35.32 14.97
C PRO A 157 49.61 34.62 16.34
N GLN A 158 49.69 33.28 16.25
CA GLN A 158 50.60 32.36 16.98
C GLN A 158 50.31 31.97 18.44
N GLU A 159 50.22 30.65 18.70
CA GLU A 159 51.32 29.89 19.33
C GLU A 159 51.04 28.37 19.35
N GLN A 160 52.10 27.60 19.09
CA GLN A 160 52.20 26.14 19.14
C GLN A 160 52.49 25.65 20.56
N LYS A 161 52.08 24.42 20.90
CA LYS A 161 52.87 23.59 21.82
C LYS A 161 52.64 22.09 21.63
N ASP A 162 53.76 21.39 21.60
CA ASP A 162 53.99 19.96 21.41
C ASP A 162 53.52 19.05 22.56
N GLN A 163 53.32 17.75 22.25
CA GLN A 163 53.86 16.53 22.92
C GLN A 163 53.19 15.27 22.30
N GLN A 164 53.92 14.38 21.60
CA GLN A 164 54.58 13.13 22.08
C GLN A 164 53.61 12.17 22.82
N ALA A 165 53.52 10.86 22.59
CA ALA A 165 54.45 9.87 22.05
C ALA A 165 53.74 8.55 21.63
N ASP A 166 54.46 7.74 20.84
CA ASP A 166 54.56 6.26 20.80
C ASP A 166 53.28 5.39 20.63
N GLU A 167 53.25 4.25 19.90
CA GLU A 167 54.31 3.27 19.60
C GLU A 167 53.83 2.31 18.46
N ALA A 168 54.79 1.87 17.62
CA ALA A 168 55.02 0.53 17.02
C ALA A 168 53.86 -0.34 16.43
N ALA A 169 53.99 -1.12 15.35
CA ALA A 169 55.06 -1.38 14.36
C ALA A 169 54.50 -2.28 13.23
N ALA A 170 55.09 -2.13 12.03
CA ALA A 170 55.62 -3.13 11.06
C ALA A 170 54.90 -4.50 10.82
N ALA A 171 54.90 -5.16 9.66
CA ALA A 171 55.45 -5.01 8.30
C ALA A 171 54.70 -6.08 7.43
N LEU A 172 54.23 -5.82 6.20
CA LEU A 172 54.89 -5.83 4.88
C LEU A 172 55.73 -7.08 4.51
N ALA A 173 55.26 -7.82 3.49
CA ALA A 173 55.92 -8.05 2.17
C ALA A 173 55.17 -9.20 1.43
N ALA A 174 54.49 -9.02 0.30
CA ALA A 174 54.91 -8.65 -1.05
C ALA A 174 55.74 -9.71 -1.79
N VAL A 175 55.17 -10.29 -2.86
CA VAL A 175 55.88 -10.65 -4.10
C VAL A 175 55.00 -10.28 -5.29
N SER A 176 55.61 -9.56 -6.22
CA SER A 176 55.07 -9.00 -7.46
C SER A 176 55.78 -9.66 -8.62
N LEU A 177 55.10 -9.89 -9.76
CA LEU A 177 55.72 -9.90 -11.08
C LEU A 177 54.77 -9.30 -12.13
N GLN A 178 55.39 -8.58 -13.06
CA GLN A 178 54.87 -7.54 -13.95
C GLN A 178 54.46 -8.04 -15.35
N GLY A 179 53.76 -7.15 -16.07
CA GLY A 179 53.73 -7.05 -17.54
C GLY A 179 52.31 -7.15 -18.10
N THR A 180 51.78 -6.28 -18.95
CA THR A 180 52.29 -5.16 -19.77
C THR A 180 51.09 -4.29 -20.18
N SER A 181 51.35 -3.01 -20.42
CA SER A 181 50.40 -1.99 -20.87
C SER A 181 49.81 -2.21 -22.27
N SER A 182 48.52 -1.92 -22.44
CA SER A 182 48.01 -1.26 -23.65
C SER A 182 46.68 -0.56 -23.39
N SER A 183 46.65 0.73 -23.66
CA SER A 183 45.52 1.64 -23.62
C SER A 183 44.46 1.33 -24.68
N ALA A 184 43.20 1.22 -24.28
CA ALA A 184 42.05 1.48 -25.15
C ALA A 184 40.94 2.12 -24.31
N ALA A 185 40.71 3.41 -24.56
CA ALA A 185 39.57 4.13 -24.02
C ALA A 185 38.29 3.56 -24.66
N ALA A 186 37.53 2.80 -23.87
CA ALA A 186 36.16 2.42 -24.21
C ALA A 186 35.23 3.28 -23.36
N GLY A 187 34.43 4.12 -24.03
CA GLY A 187 33.38 4.89 -23.39
C GLY A 187 32.42 3.97 -22.65
N ALA A 188 32.27 4.20 -21.35
CA ALA A 188 31.22 3.60 -20.55
C ALA A 188 29.89 4.22 -20.99
N GLN A 189 29.26 3.58 -21.96
CA GLN A 189 27.87 3.80 -22.28
C GLN A 189 27.07 3.14 -21.15
N GLU A 190 26.50 3.98 -20.29
CA GLU A 190 25.56 3.61 -19.24
C GLU A 190 24.41 2.82 -19.88
N ALA A 191 24.48 1.49 -19.81
CA ALA A 191 23.41 0.62 -20.25
C ALA A 191 22.23 0.87 -19.31
N ALA A 192 21.16 1.48 -19.83
CA ALA A 192 19.89 1.58 -19.16
C ALA A 192 19.51 0.17 -18.66
N ALA A 193 19.51 -0.02 -17.34
CA ALA A 193 19.16 -1.28 -16.71
C ALA A 193 17.77 -1.70 -17.20
N ALA A 194 17.71 -2.76 -18.00
CA ALA A 194 16.45 -3.37 -18.41
C ALA A 194 15.63 -3.64 -17.15
N GLN A 195 14.39 -3.12 -17.11
CA GLN A 195 13.53 -3.35 -15.97
C GLN A 195 13.33 -4.87 -15.83
N PRO A 196 13.51 -5.44 -14.62
CA PRO A 196 13.26 -6.86 -14.40
C PRO A 196 11.82 -7.19 -14.82
N ALA A 197 11.63 -8.34 -15.46
CA ALA A 197 10.30 -8.76 -15.88
C ALA A 197 9.38 -8.83 -14.64
N ASP A 198 8.07 -8.61 -14.81
CA ASP A 198 7.13 -8.57 -13.68
C ASP A 198 7.17 -9.85 -12.81
N GLY A 199 7.55 -10.99 -13.39
CA GLY A 199 7.80 -12.24 -12.67
C GLY A 199 8.99 -12.17 -11.71
N ASP A 200 10.11 -11.56 -12.12
CA ASP A 200 11.29 -11.40 -11.26
C ASP A 200 11.00 -10.48 -10.08
N GLN A 201 10.18 -9.45 -10.31
CA GLN A 201 9.74 -8.51 -9.27
C GLN A 201 8.88 -9.20 -8.21
N LEU A 202 7.96 -10.09 -8.63
CA LEU A 202 7.15 -10.89 -7.73
C LEU A 202 8.02 -11.82 -6.87
N GLU A 203 9.01 -12.49 -7.47
CA GLU A 203 9.90 -13.38 -6.71
C GLU A 203 10.76 -12.59 -5.69
N GLN A 204 11.20 -11.38 -6.04
CA GLN A 204 11.88 -10.50 -5.10
C GLN A 204 10.96 -10.08 -3.93
N PHE A 205 9.69 -9.76 -4.22
CA PHE A 205 8.69 -9.47 -3.19
C PHE A 205 8.47 -10.67 -2.26
N LEU A 206 8.28 -11.87 -2.81
CA LEU A 206 8.06 -13.11 -2.05
C LEU A 206 9.29 -13.54 -1.24
N ALA A 207 10.50 -13.28 -1.74
CA ALA A 207 11.73 -13.52 -1.01
C ALA A 207 11.90 -12.57 0.18
N THR A 208 11.46 -11.32 0.02
CA THR A 208 11.57 -10.26 1.03
C THR A 208 10.50 -10.39 2.12
N PHE A 209 9.24 -10.65 1.73
CA PHE A 209 8.09 -10.70 2.64
C PHE A 209 7.52 -12.11 2.73
N ARG A 210 8.07 -12.89 3.66
CA ARG A 210 7.51 -14.19 4.03
C ARG A 210 6.56 -14.03 5.22
N PRO A 211 5.37 -14.65 5.20
CA PRO A 211 4.41 -14.57 6.31
C PRO A 211 5.03 -14.85 7.68
N SER A 212 5.89 -15.86 7.79
CA SER A 212 6.54 -16.25 9.05
C SER A 212 7.68 -15.32 9.50
N ALA A 213 8.19 -14.50 8.57
CA ALA A 213 9.28 -13.54 8.78
C ALA A 213 8.79 -12.09 8.80
N CYS A 214 7.47 -11.87 8.85
CA CYS A 214 6.85 -10.58 9.10
C CYS A 214 6.10 -10.62 10.42
N SER A 215 6.25 -9.59 11.25
CA SER A 215 5.49 -9.41 12.48
C SER A 215 4.23 -8.60 12.21
N CYS A 216 3.09 -8.98 12.80
CA CYS A 216 1.85 -8.22 12.68
C CYS A 216 1.92 -6.82 13.30
N SER A 217 2.89 -6.57 14.19
CA SER A 217 3.16 -5.24 14.74
C SER A 217 3.83 -4.33 13.71
N ASP A 218 4.66 -4.88 12.81
CA ASP A 218 5.29 -4.09 11.75
C ASP A 218 4.36 -3.96 10.54
N VAL A 219 3.81 -5.08 10.08
CA VAL A 219 2.90 -5.17 8.93
C VAL A 219 1.93 -6.32 9.16
N ALA A 220 0.63 -6.04 9.23
CA ALA A 220 -0.36 -7.08 9.48
C ALA A 220 -0.67 -7.94 8.27
N TRP A 221 -0.61 -7.37 7.06
CA TRP A 221 -1.03 -8.03 5.83
C TRP A 221 0.01 -7.95 4.73
N LEU A 222 0.26 -9.08 4.06
CA LEU A 222 0.95 -9.12 2.78
C LEU A 222 -0.11 -9.29 1.69
N VAL A 223 -0.10 -8.46 0.66
CA VAL A 223 -1.14 -8.41 -0.37
C VAL A 223 -0.51 -8.52 -1.74
N VAL A 224 -1.13 -9.32 -2.61
CA VAL A 224 -0.85 -9.36 -4.04
C VAL A 224 -2.14 -9.05 -4.78
N GLU A 225 -2.09 -8.11 -5.70
CA GLU A 225 -3.25 -7.69 -6.48
C GLU A 225 -2.89 -7.49 -7.95
N GLN A 226 -3.90 -7.64 -8.79
CA GLN A 226 -3.83 -7.33 -10.21
C GLN A 226 -3.95 -5.82 -10.42
N GLY A 227 -3.04 -5.25 -11.21
CA GLY A 227 -3.17 -3.90 -11.70
C GLY A 227 -4.41 -3.81 -12.57
N SER A 228 -5.27 -2.84 -12.31
CA SER A 228 -6.43 -2.57 -13.15
C SER A 228 -5.95 -2.23 -14.56
N SER A 229 -6.28 -3.07 -15.55
CA SER A 229 -6.10 -2.75 -16.97
C SER A 229 -6.98 -1.57 -17.43
N ASP A 230 -7.93 -1.14 -16.60
CA ASP A 230 -9.02 -0.28 -17.00
C ASP A 230 -8.95 1.07 -16.28
N GLY A 231 -8.45 2.07 -17.00
CA GLY A 231 -8.69 3.49 -16.73
C GLY A 231 -10.14 3.92 -16.99
N SER A 232 -11.13 3.13 -16.55
CA SER A 232 -12.54 3.52 -16.58
C SER A 232 -13.35 2.59 -15.68
N GLY A 233 -13.58 3.01 -14.45
CA GLY A 233 -14.70 2.51 -13.64
C GLY A 233 -16.02 2.95 -14.27
N ALA A 234 -16.47 2.22 -15.28
CA ALA A 234 -17.82 2.31 -15.82
C ALA A 234 -18.40 0.89 -15.91
N PRO A 235 -19.53 0.60 -15.26
CA PRO A 235 -20.19 -0.70 -15.42
C PRO A 235 -20.69 -0.87 -16.86
N PRO A 236 -20.71 -2.10 -17.41
CA PRO A 236 -21.19 -2.34 -18.76
C PRO A 236 -22.68 -2.00 -18.87
N ALA A 237 -23.00 -1.03 -19.72
CA ALA A 237 -24.38 -0.69 -20.06
C ALA A 237 -24.99 -1.83 -20.88
N SER A 238 -25.97 -2.52 -20.29
CA SER A 238 -26.85 -3.44 -21.01
C SER A 238 -27.65 -2.68 -22.07
N SER A 239 -27.52 -3.13 -23.30
CA SER A 239 -28.25 -2.68 -24.49
C SER A 239 -29.76 -2.88 -24.33
N GLY A 240 -30.49 -1.75 -24.29
CA GLY A 240 -31.94 -1.70 -24.41
C GLY A 240 -32.33 -0.48 -25.23
N SER A 241 -32.80 -0.72 -26.45
CA SER A 241 -33.22 0.30 -27.40
C SER A 241 -34.57 0.91 -27.04
N SER A 242 -34.64 2.23 -26.89
CA SER A 242 -35.81 3.04 -27.29
C SER A 242 -35.49 4.53 -27.26
N SER A 243 -35.71 5.18 -28.40
CA SER A 243 -35.46 6.58 -28.73
C SER A 243 -36.46 7.53 -28.04
N ALA A 244 -36.00 8.69 -27.55
CA ALA A 244 -36.45 10.03 -27.99
C ALA A 244 -35.95 11.19 -27.09
N ALA A 245 -35.39 12.21 -27.77
CA ALA A 245 -35.43 13.65 -27.50
C ALA A 245 -34.75 14.26 -26.24
N GLY A 246 -33.58 14.87 -26.48
CA GLY A 246 -33.35 16.32 -26.27
C GLY A 246 -33.22 16.86 -24.85
N GLY A 247 -31.99 17.23 -24.44
CA GLY A 247 -31.75 18.12 -23.31
C GLY A 247 -30.27 18.21 -22.92
N SER A 248 -29.56 19.23 -23.43
CA SER A 248 -28.21 19.57 -22.99
C SER A 248 -28.21 20.00 -21.52
N GLY A 249 -27.61 19.18 -20.68
CA GLY A 249 -27.23 19.53 -19.32
C GLY A 249 -25.91 18.85 -18.99
N SER A 250 -24.83 19.62 -18.99
CA SER A 250 -23.52 19.20 -18.50
C SER A 250 -23.58 18.99 -16.98
N GLY A 251 -24.05 17.80 -16.58
CA GLY A 251 -23.98 17.30 -15.21
C GLY A 251 -22.64 16.61 -14.99
N ALA A 252 -21.83 17.14 -14.06
CA ALA A 252 -20.79 16.35 -13.44
C ALA A 252 -21.46 15.08 -12.90
N ALA A 253 -21.06 13.91 -13.40
CA ALA A 253 -21.56 12.64 -12.90
C ALA A 253 -21.31 12.61 -11.38
N ALA A 254 -22.38 12.72 -10.60
CA ALA A 254 -22.31 12.57 -9.16
C ALA A 254 -21.76 11.16 -8.93
N ALA A 255 -20.54 11.09 -8.39
CA ALA A 255 -19.99 9.85 -7.89
C ALA A 255 -21.05 9.25 -6.95
N GLY A 256 -21.42 8.00 -7.19
CA GLY A 256 -22.36 7.31 -6.30
C GLY A 256 -21.82 7.28 -4.86
N PRO A 257 -22.67 6.93 -3.88
CA PRO A 257 -22.25 6.87 -2.50
C PRO A 257 -21.02 5.98 -2.32
N SER A 258 -20.15 6.37 -1.40
CA SER A 258 -18.91 5.65 -1.07
C SER A 258 -19.21 4.22 -0.61
N LEU A 259 -18.17 3.38 -0.47
CA LEU A 259 -18.39 2.04 0.10
C LEU A 259 -18.87 2.13 1.56
N GLU A 260 -18.27 3.02 2.35
CA GLU A 260 -18.63 3.24 3.75
C GLU A 260 -20.08 3.68 3.90
N GLU A 261 -20.52 4.68 3.12
CA GLU A 261 -21.90 5.16 3.14
C GLU A 261 -22.92 4.05 2.83
N ARG A 262 -22.54 3.13 1.92
CA ARG A 262 -23.38 1.97 1.59
C ARG A 262 -23.37 0.92 2.70
N VAL A 263 -22.24 0.74 3.39
CA VAL A 263 -22.12 -0.14 4.54
C VAL A 263 -22.96 0.39 5.70
N ASP A 264 -22.87 1.67 6.03
CA ASP A 264 -23.63 2.31 7.10
C ASP A 264 -25.14 2.18 6.84
N ALA A 265 -25.58 2.46 5.61
CA ALA A 265 -26.97 2.30 5.21
C ALA A 265 -27.44 0.83 5.32
N ALA A 266 -26.56 -0.13 5.03
CA ALA A 266 -26.87 -1.55 5.21
C ALA A 266 -26.99 -1.94 6.68
N VAL A 267 -26.06 -1.47 7.52
CA VAL A 267 -26.06 -1.73 8.98
C VAL A 267 -27.32 -1.15 9.62
N GLU A 268 -27.68 0.09 9.33
CA GLU A 268 -28.88 0.73 9.88
C GLU A 268 -30.17 -0.04 9.51
N GLU A 269 -30.26 -0.53 8.26
CA GLU A 269 -31.39 -1.34 7.82
C GLU A 269 -31.41 -2.72 8.48
N TRP A 270 -30.24 -3.34 8.68
CA TRP A 270 -30.12 -4.59 9.41
C TRP A 270 -30.57 -4.47 10.87
N GLU A 271 -30.19 -3.41 11.57
CA GLU A 271 -30.62 -3.14 12.95
C GLU A 271 -32.13 -2.94 13.07
N LYS A 272 -32.74 -2.24 12.10
CA LYS A 272 -34.20 -2.11 12.01
C LYS A 272 -34.88 -3.47 11.82
N LEU A 273 -34.30 -4.33 10.97
CA LEU A 273 -34.81 -5.69 10.78
C LEU A 273 -34.64 -6.54 12.04
N ALA A 274 -33.51 -6.42 12.76
CA ALA A 274 -33.26 -7.13 14.01
C ALA A 274 -34.25 -6.73 15.12
N THR A 275 -34.63 -5.45 15.18
CA THR A 275 -35.58 -4.92 16.16
C THR A 275 -37.04 -5.28 15.83
N SER A 276 -37.33 -5.71 14.60
CA SER A 276 -38.70 -6.03 14.15
C SER A 276 -39.32 -7.28 14.80
N GLY A 277 -38.54 -8.07 15.55
CA GLY A 277 -38.97 -9.33 16.15
C GLY A 277 -39.11 -10.49 15.16
N ARG A 278 -38.79 -10.28 13.88
CA ARG A 278 -38.75 -11.33 12.85
C ARG A 278 -37.47 -12.15 12.98
N LYS A 279 -37.56 -13.47 12.73
CA LYS A 279 -36.38 -14.32 12.58
C LYS A 279 -35.61 -13.95 11.31
N LEU A 280 -34.39 -13.47 11.46
CA LEU A 280 -33.52 -13.10 10.35
C LEU A 280 -32.88 -14.34 9.71
N THR A 281 -32.68 -14.29 8.39
CA THR A 281 -32.16 -15.40 7.59
C THR A 281 -31.02 -14.95 6.67
N ALA A 282 -30.25 -15.91 6.15
CA ALA A 282 -29.21 -15.62 5.14
C ALA A 282 -29.79 -14.91 3.89
N ALA A 283 -31.02 -15.23 3.50
CA ALA A 283 -31.69 -14.58 2.37
C ALA A 283 -32.02 -13.10 2.65
N ASP A 284 -32.22 -12.69 3.90
CA ASP A 284 -32.35 -11.28 4.26
C ASP A 284 -31.03 -10.55 4.04
N VAL A 285 -29.92 -11.17 4.46
CA VAL A 285 -28.57 -10.63 4.25
C VAL A 285 -28.26 -10.50 2.76
N ASP A 286 -28.62 -11.49 1.94
CA ASP A 286 -28.39 -11.46 0.50
C ASP A 286 -29.19 -10.37 -0.22
N ARG A 287 -30.43 -10.13 0.21
CA ARG A 287 -31.24 -9.01 -0.28
C ARG A 287 -30.59 -7.67 0.05
N LEU A 288 -30.09 -7.52 1.28
CA LEU A 288 -29.43 -6.31 1.74
C LEU A 288 -28.12 -6.06 0.99
N ALA A 289 -27.34 -7.11 0.75
CA ALA A 289 -26.11 -7.07 -0.03
C ALA A 289 -26.35 -6.61 -1.47
N ALA A 290 -27.37 -7.15 -2.13
CA ALA A 290 -27.76 -6.76 -3.48
C ALA A 290 -28.25 -5.30 -3.53
N LYS A 291 -29.05 -4.89 -2.54
CA LYS A 291 -29.60 -3.53 -2.44
C LYS A 291 -28.49 -2.48 -2.30
N HIS A 292 -27.54 -2.70 -1.39
CA HIS A 292 -26.45 -1.75 -1.10
C HIS A 292 -25.19 -2.01 -1.95
N ARG A 293 -25.23 -2.97 -2.88
CA ARG A 293 -24.10 -3.36 -3.75
C ARG A 293 -22.84 -3.73 -2.97
N ILE A 294 -23.00 -4.45 -1.87
CA ILE A 294 -21.91 -5.01 -1.05
C ILE A 294 -21.78 -6.48 -1.42
N LEU A 295 -21.23 -6.72 -2.61
CA LEU A 295 -21.22 -8.04 -3.25
C LEU A 295 -19.87 -8.76 -3.17
N LYS A 296 -18.84 -8.14 -2.59
CA LYS A 296 -17.55 -8.79 -2.43
C LYS A 296 -17.61 -9.92 -1.40
N GLY A 297 -16.72 -10.90 -1.54
CA GLY A 297 -16.54 -11.97 -0.57
C GLY A 297 -15.13 -12.55 -0.64
N LYS A 298 -14.82 -13.44 0.30
CA LYS A 298 -13.48 -14.04 0.38
C LYS A 298 -13.50 -15.52 0.74
N TRP A 299 -12.67 -16.29 0.04
CA TRP A 299 -12.26 -17.62 0.47
C TRP A 299 -11.18 -17.49 1.53
N MET A 300 -11.38 -18.13 2.68
CA MET A 300 -10.46 -18.18 3.80
C MET A 300 -9.83 -19.57 3.92
N LEU A 301 -8.51 -19.60 4.05
CA LEU A 301 -7.72 -20.80 4.31
C LEU A 301 -6.81 -20.54 5.51
N PHE A 302 -6.64 -21.53 6.38
CA PHE A 302 -5.87 -21.39 7.61
C PHE A 302 -4.67 -22.34 7.62
N ALA A 303 -3.46 -21.77 7.71
CA ALA A 303 -2.23 -22.47 8.03
C ALA A 303 -2.01 -22.46 9.55
N ARG A 304 -1.47 -23.55 10.10
CA ARG A 304 -1.20 -23.73 11.55
C ARG A 304 0.22 -23.36 11.95
N SER A 305 1.11 -23.17 10.97
CA SER A 305 2.49 -22.78 11.21
C SER A 305 2.96 -21.80 10.13
N GLY A 306 4.01 -21.04 10.46
CA GLY A 306 4.73 -20.22 9.50
C GLY A 306 5.32 -21.02 8.34
N GLU A 307 5.75 -22.27 8.55
CA GLU A 307 6.27 -23.14 7.48
C GLU A 307 5.19 -23.49 6.45
N GLU A 308 3.99 -23.87 6.92
CA GLU A 308 2.83 -24.09 6.05
C GLU A 308 2.49 -22.81 5.28
N ALA A 309 2.57 -21.65 5.95
CA ALA A 309 2.22 -20.37 5.37
C ALA A 309 3.23 -19.91 4.28
N ASP A 310 4.53 -20.02 4.57
CA ASP A 310 5.62 -19.66 3.67
C ASP A 310 5.68 -20.56 2.44
N ALA A 311 5.27 -21.83 2.57
CA ALA A 311 5.18 -22.74 1.43
C ALA A 311 3.95 -22.44 0.54
N ALA A 312 2.82 -22.08 1.14
CA ALA A 312 1.57 -21.86 0.41
C ALA A 312 1.48 -20.46 -0.24
N TRP A 313 2.02 -19.42 0.41
CA TRP A 313 1.88 -18.03 -0.05
C TRP A 313 2.44 -17.78 -1.45
N PRO A 314 3.66 -18.22 -1.81
CA PRO A 314 4.20 -18.06 -3.15
C PRO A 314 3.30 -18.70 -4.23
N ALA A 315 2.73 -19.86 -3.93
CA ALA A 315 1.85 -20.56 -4.86
C ALA A 315 0.55 -19.77 -5.13
N VAL A 316 -0.06 -19.22 -4.07
CA VAL A 316 -1.25 -18.37 -4.18
C VAL A 316 -0.92 -17.07 -4.91
N ALA A 317 0.16 -16.38 -4.52
CA ALA A 317 0.59 -15.12 -5.13
C ALA A 317 0.84 -15.25 -6.64
N ARG A 318 1.58 -16.28 -7.07
CA ARG A 318 1.80 -16.56 -8.49
C ARG A 318 0.50 -16.87 -9.24
N ALA A 319 -0.42 -17.59 -8.61
CA ALA A 319 -1.72 -17.87 -9.20
C ALA A 319 -2.58 -16.60 -9.35
N VAL A 320 -2.49 -15.66 -8.40
CA VAL A 320 -3.14 -14.34 -8.50
C VAL A 320 -2.57 -13.57 -9.67
N CYS A 321 -1.26 -13.49 -9.84
CA CYS A 321 -0.61 -12.77 -10.94
C CYS A 321 -0.93 -13.35 -12.34
N GLY A 322 -1.53 -14.53 -12.41
CA GLY A 322 -1.71 -15.26 -13.66
C GLY A 322 -0.37 -15.92 -14.02
N GLY A 323 -0.34 -17.25 -14.00
CA GLY A 323 0.90 -17.98 -14.24
C GLY A 323 1.55 -17.53 -15.56
N THR A 324 2.84 -17.20 -15.52
CA THR A 324 3.63 -17.02 -16.73
C THR A 324 3.62 -18.35 -17.48
N ALA A 325 2.75 -18.46 -18.48
CA ALA A 325 2.82 -19.57 -19.41
C ALA A 325 4.21 -19.51 -20.06
N GLY A 326 4.98 -20.59 -19.91
CA GLY A 326 6.15 -20.80 -20.76
C GLY A 326 5.72 -20.60 -22.22
N ALA A 327 6.56 -19.90 -22.99
CA ALA A 327 6.27 -19.44 -24.34
C ALA A 327 5.43 -20.46 -25.15
N GLY A 328 4.16 -20.12 -25.42
CA GLY A 328 3.29 -20.90 -26.30
C GLY A 328 2.02 -21.54 -25.69
N GLN A 329 1.76 -21.41 -24.38
CA GLN A 329 0.45 -21.77 -23.81
C GLN A 329 -0.38 -20.52 -23.51
N ALA A 330 -1.69 -20.58 -23.73
CA ALA A 330 -2.59 -19.50 -23.31
C ALA A 330 -2.48 -19.33 -21.79
N ALA A 331 -2.14 -18.12 -21.33
CA ALA A 331 -2.02 -17.82 -19.91
C ALA A 331 -3.32 -18.22 -19.20
N ALA A 332 -3.20 -19.04 -18.16
CA ALA A 332 -4.36 -19.36 -17.33
C ALA A 332 -4.90 -18.06 -16.73
N PRO A 333 -6.23 -17.86 -16.68
CA PRO A 333 -6.78 -16.65 -16.09
C PRO A 333 -6.32 -16.53 -14.63
N PRO A 334 -6.10 -15.31 -14.14
CA PRO A 334 -5.67 -15.08 -12.77
C PRO A 334 -6.65 -15.71 -11.78
N LEU A 335 -6.13 -16.18 -10.65
CA LEU A 335 -6.93 -16.80 -9.60
C LEU A 335 -8.06 -15.87 -9.16
N CYS A 336 -7.72 -14.63 -8.81
CA CYS A 336 -8.62 -13.57 -8.39
C CYS A 336 -7.95 -12.20 -8.58
N GLY A 337 -8.70 -11.11 -8.37
CA GLY A 337 -8.15 -9.76 -8.48
C GLY A 337 -7.18 -9.38 -7.35
N SER A 338 -7.36 -9.95 -6.15
CA SER A 338 -6.48 -9.71 -5.01
C SER A 338 -6.50 -10.90 -4.04
N ALA A 339 -5.38 -11.15 -3.40
CA ALA A 339 -5.27 -12.04 -2.25
C ALA A 339 -4.39 -11.42 -1.17
N LYS A 340 -4.65 -11.80 0.09
CA LYS A 340 -3.84 -11.39 1.24
C LYS A 340 -3.53 -12.55 2.18
N VAL A 341 -2.42 -12.45 2.88
CA VAL A 341 -2.04 -13.37 3.97
C VAL A 341 -1.66 -12.57 5.21
N SER A 342 -2.02 -13.08 6.38
CA SER A 342 -1.64 -12.45 7.65
C SER A 342 -0.17 -12.70 8.01
N SER A 343 0.47 -11.70 8.59
CA SER A 343 1.79 -11.83 9.21
C SER A 343 1.72 -12.59 10.54
N THR A 344 2.89 -12.86 11.13
CA THR A 344 3.03 -13.61 12.37
C THR A 344 2.49 -12.82 13.56
N ALA A 345 1.55 -13.43 14.28
CA ALA A 345 1.03 -12.91 15.54
C ALA A 345 1.99 -13.18 16.71
N PRO A 346 1.86 -12.48 17.85
CA PRO A 346 2.61 -12.82 19.06
C PRO A 346 2.28 -14.25 19.52
N PRO A 347 3.27 -14.98 20.09
CA PRO A 347 3.04 -16.30 20.65
C PRO A 347 1.89 -16.32 21.68
N PRO A 348 1.13 -17.42 21.80
CA PRO A 348 1.36 -18.73 21.19
C PRO A 348 0.77 -18.88 19.78
N ASP A 349 0.15 -17.85 19.22
CA ASP A 349 -0.48 -17.93 17.90
C ASP A 349 0.59 -17.90 16.80
N ASN A 350 0.66 -18.99 16.05
CA ASN A 350 1.53 -19.13 14.88
C ASN A 350 0.70 -19.53 13.64
N SER A 351 -0.61 -19.28 13.71
CA SER A 351 -1.51 -19.53 12.60
C SER A 351 -1.53 -18.35 11.65
N HIS A 352 -1.79 -18.65 10.38
CA HIS A 352 -1.91 -17.64 9.34
C HIS A 352 -3.21 -17.85 8.58
N VAL A 353 -3.84 -16.76 8.18
CA VAL A 353 -5.04 -16.77 7.34
C VAL A 353 -4.72 -16.20 5.97
N PHE A 354 -5.12 -16.95 4.94
CA PHE A 354 -5.13 -16.50 3.57
C PHE A 354 -6.55 -16.09 3.20
N CYS A 355 -6.69 -14.96 2.51
CA CYS A 355 -7.95 -14.48 1.97
C CYS A 355 -7.78 -14.25 0.46
N CYS A 356 -8.54 -14.99 -0.35
CA CYS A 356 -8.64 -14.74 -1.80
C CYS A 356 -10.01 -14.18 -2.12
N TYR A 357 -10.05 -13.03 -2.78
CA TYR A 357 -11.29 -12.27 -2.96
C TYR A 357 -12.05 -12.65 -4.22
N VAL A 358 -13.37 -12.50 -4.14
CA VAL A 358 -14.32 -12.64 -5.25
C VAL A 358 -15.14 -11.36 -5.29
N ASP A 359 -15.26 -10.74 -6.46
CA ASP A 359 -15.90 -9.43 -6.59
C ASP A 359 -17.42 -9.49 -6.42
N ASN A 360 -18.03 -10.61 -6.83
CA ASN A 360 -19.44 -10.87 -6.65
C ASN A 360 -19.68 -12.28 -6.10
N TYR A 361 -19.97 -12.39 -4.81
CA TYR A 361 -20.23 -13.67 -4.16
C TYR A 361 -21.54 -14.34 -4.61
N GLN A 362 -22.44 -13.59 -5.26
CA GLN A 362 -23.66 -14.13 -5.84
C GLN A 362 -23.41 -14.81 -7.19
N ASP A 363 -22.26 -14.57 -7.82
CA ASP A 363 -21.81 -15.35 -8.98
C ASP A 363 -21.21 -16.68 -8.52
N ALA A 364 -22.05 -17.71 -8.46
CA ALA A 364 -21.63 -19.05 -8.08
C ALA A 364 -20.54 -19.63 -9.00
N THR A 365 -20.50 -19.21 -10.28
CA THR A 365 -19.48 -19.68 -11.23
C THR A 365 -18.12 -19.13 -10.85
N ASP A 366 -18.05 -17.82 -10.56
CA ASP A 366 -16.81 -17.17 -10.19
C ASP A 366 -16.31 -17.65 -8.82
N VAL A 367 -17.20 -17.77 -7.83
CA VAL A 367 -16.85 -18.30 -6.51
C VAL A 367 -16.24 -19.71 -6.61
N GLN A 368 -16.82 -20.57 -7.44
CA GLN A 368 -16.31 -21.93 -7.68
C GLN A 368 -15.02 -21.93 -8.51
N ARG A 369 -14.87 -21.01 -9.47
CA ARG A 369 -13.64 -20.83 -10.24
C ARG A 369 -12.46 -20.50 -9.33
N VAL A 370 -12.62 -19.56 -8.39
CA VAL A 370 -11.58 -19.20 -7.40
C VAL A 370 -11.28 -20.36 -6.47
N CYS A 371 -12.31 -21.08 -5.98
CA CYS A 371 -12.10 -22.26 -5.14
C CYS A 371 -11.26 -23.35 -5.84
N ARG A 372 -11.61 -23.69 -7.08
CA ARG A 372 -10.86 -24.67 -7.89
C ARG A 372 -9.48 -24.15 -8.29
N GLY A 373 -9.32 -22.85 -8.45
CA GLY A 373 -8.03 -22.22 -8.67
C GLY A 373 -7.11 -22.41 -7.45
N LEU A 374 -7.62 -22.18 -6.24
CA LEU A 374 -6.88 -22.41 -5.00
C LEU A 374 -6.45 -23.87 -4.83
N GLN A 375 -7.36 -24.81 -5.07
CA GLN A 375 -7.07 -26.26 -5.01
C GLN A 375 -6.00 -26.70 -6.03
N ARG A 376 -5.88 -26.00 -7.16
CA ARG A 376 -4.86 -26.30 -8.19
C ARG A 376 -3.53 -25.59 -7.92
N ALA A 377 -3.58 -24.39 -7.35
CA ALA A 377 -2.41 -23.57 -7.08
C ALA A 377 -1.56 -24.17 -5.96
N ILE A 378 -2.21 -24.61 -4.87
CA ILE A 378 -1.52 -25.18 -3.71
C ILE A 378 -1.08 -26.61 -4.05
N PRO A 379 0.22 -26.95 -3.91
CA PRO A 379 0.72 -28.29 -4.19
C PRO A 379 -0.01 -29.37 -3.38
N ALA A 380 -0.28 -30.51 -4.01
CA ALA A 380 -0.92 -31.65 -3.35
C ALA A 380 -0.10 -32.09 -2.11
N GLY A 381 -0.79 -32.36 -1.01
CA GLY A 381 -0.17 -32.69 0.28
C GLY A 381 0.18 -31.49 1.15
N LEU A 382 0.38 -30.29 0.57
CA LEU A 382 0.49 -29.06 1.36
C LEU A 382 -0.90 -28.63 1.82
N LEU A 383 -1.08 -28.39 3.13
CA LEU A 383 -2.37 -28.01 3.70
C LEU A 383 -3.48 -29.04 3.40
N GLN A 384 -3.12 -30.33 3.30
CA GLN A 384 -4.05 -31.42 3.03
C GLN A 384 -5.22 -31.44 4.02
N ASP A 385 -6.42 -31.71 3.52
CA ASP A 385 -7.69 -31.76 4.27
C ASP A 385 -8.11 -30.46 5.00
N LYS A 386 -7.37 -29.36 4.83
CA LYS A 386 -7.77 -28.07 5.41
C LYS A 386 -9.03 -27.57 4.73
N ARG A 387 -9.90 -26.96 5.53
CA ARG A 387 -11.17 -26.40 5.08
C ARG A 387 -10.94 -25.05 4.43
N LEU A 388 -11.51 -24.88 3.25
CA LEU A 388 -11.72 -23.59 2.61
C LEU A 388 -13.10 -23.09 3.04
N LEU A 389 -13.16 -21.90 3.63
CA LEU A 389 -14.40 -21.31 4.12
C LEU A 389 -14.69 -20.02 3.35
N PHE A 390 -15.86 -19.92 2.73
CA PHE A 390 -16.24 -18.69 2.03
C PHE A 390 -17.08 -17.79 2.94
N LYS A 391 -16.68 -16.53 3.09
CA LYS A 391 -17.42 -15.50 3.84
C LYS A 391 -17.68 -14.27 2.95
N PRO A 392 -18.95 -13.91 2.68
CA PRO A 392 -19.28 -12.63 2.05
C PRO A 392 -18.89 -11.43 2.94
N ASP A 393 -18.51 -10.30 2.34
CA ASP A 393 -18.07 -9.13 3.10
C ASP A 393 -19.20 -8.50 3.90
N ILE A 394 -20.42 -8.51 3.37
CA ILE A 394 -21.62 -8.06 4.10
C ILE A 394 -21.79 -8.78 5.45
N TYR A 395 -21.42 -10.06 5.57
CA TYR A 395 -21.50 -10.77 6.85
C TYR A 395 -20.50 -10.22 7.87
N THR A 396 -19.37 -9.70 7.40
CA THR A 396 -18.35 -9.06 8.25
C THR A 396 -18.86 -7.71 8.75
N HIS A 397 -19.46 -6.90 7.86
CA HIS A 397 -20.03 -5.59 8.21
C HIS A 397 -21.24 -5.68 9.16
N LEU A 398 -22.10 -6.68 8.97
CA LEU A 398 -23.27 -6.90 9.84
C LEU A 398 -22.94 -7.60 11.17
N GLY A 399 -21.66 -7.86 11.48
CA GLY A 399 -21.28 -8.54 12.71
C GLY A 399 -21.64 -10.03 12.77
N ILE A 400 -21.91 -10.67 11.63
CA ILE A 400 -22.28 -12.09 11.56
C ILE A 400 -21.00 -12.95 11.62
N TYR A 401 -20.62 -13.29 12.85
CA TYR A 401 -19.50 -14.18 13.17
C TYR A 401 -19.99 -15.50 13.76
N SER A 402 -19.05 -16.38 14.12
CA SER A 402 -19.34 -17.62 14.84
C SER A 402 -20.12 -17.33 16.12
N ARG A 403 -21.17 -18.12 16.39
CA ARG A 403 -22.03 -17.96 17.58
C ARG A 403 -22.76 -16.60 17.65
N ASN A 404 -23.13 -16.04 16.51
CA ASN A 404 -24.01 -14.86 16.46
C ASN A 404 -25.41 -15.18 17.01
N GLU A 405 -26.10 -14.13 17.46
CA GLU A 405 -27.44 -14.19 18.05
C GLU A 405 -28.54 -14.66 17.08
N TRP A 406 -28.32 -14.52 15.76
CA TRP A 406 -29.30 -14.89 14.74
C TRP A 406 -29.22 -16.37 14.33
N GLY A 407 -28.19 -17.11 14.79
CA GLY A 407 -27.96 -18.51 14.40
C GLY A 407 -27.60 -18.69 12.92
N ILE A 408 -27.19 -17.61 12.24
CA ILE A 408 -26.80 -17.64 10.82
C ILE A 408 -25.39 -18.24 10.69
N LYS A 409 -25.17 -19.18 9.78
CA LYS A 409 -23.82 -19.72 9.54
C LYS A 409 -22.95 -18.60 8.91
N PRO A 410 -21.80 -18.24 9.50
CA PRO A 410 -20.95 -17.15 9.01
C PRO A 410 -20.20 -17.50 7.71
N SER A 411 -20.21 -18.77 7.30
CA SER A 411 -19.63 -19.24 6.04
C SER A 411 -20.73 -19.80 5.16
N THR A 412 -20.90 -19.22 3.97
CA THR A 412 -21.97 -19.60 3.03
C THR A 412 -21.58 -20.80 2.18
N GLN A 413 -20.28 -20.97 1.89
CA GLN A 413 -19.75 -22.13 1.17
C GLN A 413 -18.54 -22.73 1.91
N GLU A 414 -18.30 -24.01 1.64
CA GLU A 414 -17.22 -24.77 2.24
C GLU A 414 -16.67 -25.77 1.23
N ALA A 415 -15.34 -25.87 1.16
CA ALA A 415 -14.63 -26.86 0.36
C ALA A 415 -13.41 -27.36 1.13
N ARG A 416 -12.65 -28.29 0.55
CA ARG A 416 -11.40 -28.81 1.12
C ARG A 416 -10.28 -28.74 0.10
N LEU A 417 -9.05 -28.54 0.57
CA LEU A 417 -7.87 -28.77 -0.25
C LEU A 417 -7.67 -30.27 -0.47
N LEU A 418 -7.16 -30.60 -1.66
CA LEU A 418 -7.00 -31.96 -2.17
C LEU A 418 -5.69 -32.60 -1.75
#